data_AF-A0A851DKZ4-F1
#
_entry.id   AF-A0A851DKZ4-F1
#
_cell.length_a   1.000
_cell.length_b   1.000
_cell.length_c   1.000
_cell.angle_alpha   90.00
_cell.angle_beta   90.00
_cell.angle_gamma   90.00
#
_symmetry.space_group_name_H-M   'P 1'
#
loop_
_entity.id
_entity.type
_entity.pdbx_description
1 polymer ?
#
loop_
_entity_poly.entity_id
_entity_poly.type
_entity_poly.pdbx_seq_one_letter_code
_entity_poly.pdbx_strand_id
1 'polypeptide(L)'
;MWCRRLACLLEVPGRLTGSTGHRSPRLPGDRRTIPAAVARWHHTAPESLKCAWQLHGDHLELRYADTLMRFDFVWLRDHCRSASCYNTKTNQRSLDTASVDLAIQPKAVRVDETTLFLTWPDGHVTRYGLEWLVKNSYEGQKQQVMHPRILWNAEIYRQAQVPSVDCRSFLETDEGLKEFLQNFLLYGIAFVENVTPTKEDTEILAERVSLIRETIYGRMWYFTSDFSRGDTAYTKLALDRHTDTTYFQEPCGIQVFHCLKHEGTGGRTLLVDGFYAAEQVLRQAPDQFELLSKVPLKHEYVENVGGCHNHMIGVGPVLNVYPWNNELYLIR
;
A
#
# COMPACT_ATOMS: atom_id res chain seq x y z
N MET A 1 -14.60 5.14 16.41
CA MET A 1 -13.45 5.21 17.35
C MET A 1 -13.31 3.88 18.06
N TRP A 2 -12.32 3.12 17.63
CA TRP A 2 -12.08 1.72 18.02
C TRP A 2 -11.06 1.70 19.16
N CYS A 3 -11.50 1.46 20.40
CA CYS A 3 -10.58 1.30 21.55
C CYS A 3 -11.19 0.49 22.72
N ARG A 4 -11.98 -0.55 22.43
CA ARG A 4 -12.40 -1.50 23.46
C ARG A 4 -12.51 -2.91 22.88
N ARG A 5 -11.39 -3.58 22.60
CA ARG A 5 -11.31 -5.06 22.43
C ARG A 5 -9.87 -5.53 22.13
N LEU A 6 -8.88 -5.13 22.95
CA LEU A 6 -7.50 -5.67 22.84
C LEU A 6 -6.92 -6.20 24.16
N ALA A 7 -7.71 -6.33 25.22
CA ALA A 7 -7.27 -6.90 26.48
C ALA A 7 -8.06 -8.18 26.78
N CYS A 8 -7.74 -9.29 26.10
CA CYS A 8 -8.08 -10.67 26.53
C CYS A 8 -7.59 -11.74 25.53
N LEU A 9 -6.30 -11.76 25.20
CA LEU A 9 -5.61 -12.93 24.60
C LEU A 9 -4.13 -12.85 25.04
N LEU A 10 -3.86 -13.09 26.32
CA LEU A 10 -3.38 -14.37 26.88
C LEU A 10 -1.87 -14.60 26.68
N GLU A 11 -1.16 -14.42 27.80
CA GLU A 11 0.07 -15.13 28.16
C GLU A 11 -0.10 -16.66 28.03
N VAL A 12 1.02 -17.40 27.85
CA VAL A 12 1.48 -18.57 28.65
C VAL A 12 2.67 -19.29 27.93
N PRO A 13 3.59 -19.98 28.64
CA PRO A 13 4.96 -20.31 28.18
C PRO A 13 5.25 -21.81 27.88
N GLY A 14 6.38 -22.09 27.20
CA GLY A 14 7.32 -23.19 27.56
C GLY A 14 7.31 -24.58 26.87
N ARG A 15 8.37 -24.86 26.08
CA ARG A 15 9.26 -26.07 25.94
C ARG A 15 8.79 -27.48 25.45
N LEU A 16 9.44 -27.88 24.33
CA LEU A 16 10.31 -29.06 24.01
C LEU A 16 9.83 -30.53 23.76
N THR A 17 10.59 -31.17 22.84
CA THR A 17 10.80 -32.61 22.46
C THR A 17 9.86 -33.20 21.38
N GLY A 18 10.24 -34.05 20.41
CA GLY A 18 11.51 -34.70 19.99
C GLY A 18 11.23 -36.01 19.21
N SER A 19 11.90 -36.19 18.05
CA SER A 19 12.29 -37.44 17.34
C SER A 19 11.33 -38.25 16.42
N THR A 20 11.62 -38.19 15.11
CA THR A 20 11.98 -39.25 14.11
C THR A 20 11.41 -40.69 14.13
N GLY A 21 11.07 -41.22 12.93
CA GLY A 21 11.06 -42.67 12.66
C GLY A 21 10.44 -43.10 11.31
N HIS A 22 11.14 -43.90 10.52
CA HIS A 22 10.99 -44.13 9.07
C HIS A 22 10.35 -45.49 8.67
N ARG A 23 9.81 -45.52 7.42
CA ARG A 23 9.91 -46.57 6.36
C ARG A 23 8.86 -47.71 6.19
N SER A 24 8.53 -47.87 4.91
CA SER A 24 7.65 -48.80 4.16
C SER A 24 8.12 -50.26 4.11
N PRO A 25 7.39 -51.22 3.46
CA PRO A 25 7.55 -51.44 1.99
C PRO A 25 6.36 -52.05 1.17
N ARG A 26 6.39 -51.72 -0.14
CA ARG A 26 6.01 -52.37 -1.44
C ARG A 26 5.04 -53.59 -1.57
N LEU A 27 4.04 -53.41 -2.48
CA LEU A 27 3.52 -54.18 -3.67
C LEU A 27 3.90 -55.67 -3.91
N PRO A 28 3.14 -56.52 -4.65
CA PRO A 28 2.38 -56.27 -5.93
C PRO A 28 0.94 -56.89 -5.92
N GLY A 29 0.01 -56.82 -6.88
CA GLY A 29 -0.08 -56.50 -8.30
C GLY A 29 -1.08 -57.52 -8.89
N ASP A 30 -2.25 -57.12 -9.44
CA ASP A 30 -3.01 -57.99 -10.34
C ASP A 30 -4.06 -57.26 -11.19
N ARG A 31 -4.23 -57.74 -12.43
CA ARG A 31 -5.16 -57.24 -13.47
C ARG A 31 -6.59 -57.69 -13.19
N ARG A 32 -7.61 -56.87 -13.50
CA ARG A 32 -8.90 -57.33 -14.05
C ARG A 32 -9.83 -56.21 -14.55
N THR A 33 -10.17 -56.32 -15.84
CA THR A 33 -11.48 -56.13 -16.50
C THR A 33 -12.46 -55.07 -16.00
N ILE A 34 -12.79 -54.14 -16.90
CA ILE A 34 -13.88 -53.15 -16.81
C ILE A 34 -15.19 -53.77 -17.32
N PRO A 35 -16.31 -53.70 -16.59
CA PRO A 35 -17.64 -53.77 -17.17
C PRO A 35 -18.35 -52.40 -17.13
N ALA A 36 -19.02 -52.08 -18.22
CA ALA A 36 -19.86 -50.90 -18.37
C ALA A 36 -21.10 -50.96 -17.46
N ALA A 37 -21.37 -49.88 -16.73
CA ALA A 37 -22.59 -49.72 -15.95
C ALA A 37 -23.29 -48.39 -16.31
N VAL A 38 -24.58 -48.51 -16.62
CA VAL A 38 -25.50 -47.45 -17.03
C VAL A 38 -25.76 -46.51 -15.85
N ALA A 39 -25.40 -45.23 -16.00
CA ALA A 39 -25.63 -44.21 -14.98
C ALA A 39 -27.12 -43.83 -14.94
N ARG A 40 -27.80 -44.22 -13.86
CA ARG A 40 -29.09 -43.65 -13.44
C ARG A 40 -28.83 -42.25 -12.86
N TRP A 41 -29.50 -41.27 -13.42
CA TRP A 41 -29.49 -39.89 -12.92
C TRP A 41 -30.21 -39.85 -11.58
N HIS A 42 -29.44 -39.69 -10.50
CA HIS A 42 -29.98 -39.28 -9.21
C HIS A 42 -30.12 -37.76 -9.22
N HIS A 43 -31.33 -37.28 -8.97
CA HIS A 43 -31.59 -35.88 -8.70
C HIS A 43 -30.72 -35.41 -7.53
N THR A 44 -29.78 -34.51 -7.80
CA THR A 44 -29.03 -33.80 -6.77
C THR A 44 -29.95 -32.81 -6.06
N ALA A 45 -29.91 -32.85 -4.73
CA ALA A 45 -30.52 -31.88 -3.83
C ALA A 45 -30.06 -30.44 -4.17
N PRO A 46 -30.85 -29.40 -3.83
CA PRO A 46 -30.48 -28.01 -4.12
C PRO A 46 -29.17 -27.65 -3.42
N GLU A 47 -28.29 -26.93 -4.14
CA GLU A 47 -27.04 -26.39 -3.61
C GLU A 47 -27.31 -25.67 -2.28
N SER A 48 -26.57 -26.04 -1.24
CA SER A 48 -26.64 -25.38 0.06
C SER A 48 -26.42 -23.89 -0.12
N LEU A 49 -27.31 -23.05 0.43
CA LEU A 49 -27.19 -21.59 0.46
C LEU A 49 -25.75 -21.19 0.79
N LYS A 50 -25.05 -20.55 -0.15
CA LYS A 50 -23.70 -20.01 0.02
C LYS A 50 -23.63 -18.86 1.03
N CYS A 51 -24.75 -18.55 1.68
CA CYS A 51 -24.90 -17.42 2.56
C CYS A 51 -25.69 -17.79 3.82
N ALA A 52 -25.16 -17.46 4.99
CA ALA A 52 -25.84 -17.57 6.28
C ALA A 52 -25.56 -16.30 7.10
N TRP A 53 -26.50 -15.89 7.95
CA TRP A 53 -26.32 -14.71 8.78
C TRP A 53 -26.98 -14.85 10.15
N GLN A 54 -26.44 -14.11 11.11
CA GLN A 54 -26.95 -14.04 12.48
C GLN A 54 -26.85 -12.61 12.99
N LEU A 55 -27.88 -12.18 13.73
CA LEU A 55 -27.87 -10.88 14.41
C LEU A 55 -27.36 -11.02 15.83
N HIS A 56 -26.51 -10.08 16.21
CA HIS A 56 -26.07 -9.86 17.58
C HIS A 56 -26.52 -8.46 18.02
N GLY A 57 -26.29 -8.11 19.30
CA GLY A 57 -26.77 -6.84 19.85
C GLY A 57 -26.17 -5.59 19.19
N ASP A 58 -24.93 -5.69 18.70
CA ASP A 58 -24.15 -4.58 18.14
C ASP A 58 -23.75 -4.78 16.66
N HIS A 59 -23.87 -5.99 16.12
CA HIS A 59 -23.39 -6.31 14.77
C HIS A 59 -24.19 -7.41 14.05
N LEU A 60 -24.02 -7.45 12.73
CA LEU A 60 -24.40 -8.53 11.84
C LEU A 60 -23.21 -9.47 11.64
N GLU A 61 -23.38 -10.76 11.90
CA GLU A 61 -22.46 -11.80 11.42
C GLU A 61 -22.99 -12.36 10.09
N LEU A 62 -22.17 -12.34 9.05
CA LEU A 62 -22.52 -12.74 7.69
C LEU A 62 -21.45 -13.69 7.14
N ARG A 63 -21.84 -14.93 6.86
CA ARG A 63 -21.03 -15.89 6.11
C ARG A 63 -21.43 -15.83 4.64
N TYR A 64 -20.46 -15.58 3.77
CA TYR A 64 -20.63 -15.66 2.32
C TYR A 64 -19.41 -16.35 1.70
N ALA A 65 -19.66 -17.42 0.93
CA ALA A 65 -18.61 -18.36 0.51
C ALA A 65 -17.80 -18.83 1.74
N ASP A 66 -16.46 -18.79 1.67
CA ASP A 66 -15.58 -19.21 2.75
C ASP A 66 -15.24 -18.08 3.75
N THR A 67 -15.86 -16.91 3.61
CA THR A 67 -15.55 -15.74 4.45
C THR A 67 -16.67 -15.50 5.47
N LEU A 68 -16.31 -15.54 6.76
CA LEU A 68 -17.16 -15.08 7.86
C LEU A 68 -16.82 -13.62 8.16
N MET A 69 -17.78 -12.72 8.00
CA MET A 69 -17.60 -11.28 8.18
C MET A 69 -18.44 -10.78 9.35
N ARG A 70 -17.94 -9.77 10.06
CA ARG A 70 -18.70 -9.08 11.11
C ARG A 70 -18.80 -7.60 10.80
N PHE A 71 -20.03 -7.09 10.83
CA PHE A 71 -20.33 -5.70 10.51
C PHE A 71 -21.11 -5.02 11.62
N ASP A 72 -20.52 -4.00 12.24
CA ASP A 72 -21.25 -3.13 13.16
C ASP A 72 -22.43 -2.47 12.43
N PHE A 73 -23.59 -2.38 13.08
CA PHE A 73 -24.77 -1.77 12.45
C PHE A 73 -24.55 -0.30 12.12
N VAL A 74 -23.82 0.42 12.98
CA VAL A 74 -23.41 1.81 12.74
C VAL A 74 -22.60 1.90 11.45
N TRP A 75 -21.64 1.00 11.23
CA TRP A 75 -20.82 0.99 10.01
C TRP A 75 -21.68 0.74 8.77
N LEU A 76 -22.62 -0.22 8.83
CA LEU A 76 -23.56 -0.51 7.75
C LEU A 76 -24.53 0.65 7.47
N ARG A 77 -24.91 1.44 8.47
CA ARG A 77 -25.74 2.63 8.25
C ARG A 77 -24.91 3.78 7.67
N ASP A 78 -23.71 3.96 8.20
CA ASP A 78 -22.75 5.03 7.86
C ASP A 78 -22.25 4.92 6.40
N HIS A 79 -22.01 3.68 5.94
CA HIS A 79 -21.48 3.40 4.60
C HIS A 79 -22.59 3.10 3.57
N CYS A 80 -23.83 3.52 3.83
CA CYS A 80 -24.94 3.28 2.93
C CYS A 80 -24.67 3.87 1.54
N ARG A 81 -24.94 3.09 0.48
CA ARG A 81 -24.71 3.48 -0.93
C ARG A 81 -26.00 3.88 -1.67
N SER A 82 -27.08 4.17 -0.94
CA SER A 82 -28.32 4.69 -1.53
C SER A 82 -28.12 6.12 -2.04
N ALA A 83 -28.99 6.58 -2.95
CA ALA A 83 -28.88 7.91 -3.55
C ALA A 83 -28.95 9.07 -2.52
N SER A 84 -29.58 8.86 -1.37
CA SER A 84 -29.62 9.87 -0.30
C SER A 84 -28.36 9.89 0.57
N CYS A 85 -27.58 8.81 0.59
CA CYS A 85 -26.40 8.66 1.44
C CYS A 85 -25.08 8.74 0.66
N TYR A 86 -25.12 8.57 -0.66
CA TYR A 86 -23.94 8.52 -1.51
C TYR A 86 -24.22 9.08 -2.90
N ASN A 87 -23.36 10.00 -3.35
CA ASN A 87 -23.37 10.52 -4.70
C ASN A 87 -22.52 9.60 -5.61
N THR A 88 -23.19 8.78 -6.41
CA THR A 88 -22.52 7.85 -7.35
C THR A 88 -21.79 8.54 -8.50
N LYS A 89 -22.07 9.81 -8.78
CA LYS A 89 -21.36 10.58 -9.82
C LYS A 89 -20.01 11.08 -9.34
N THR A 90 -19.90 11.48 -8.08
CA THR A 90 -18.66 12.02 -7.48
C THR A 90 -17.94 11.03 -6.59
N ASN A 91 -18.54 9.87 -6.34
CA ASN A 91 -18.08 8.87 -5.39
C ASN A 91 -17.94 9.36 -3.94
N GLN A 92 -18.77 10.31 -3.54
CA GLN A 92 -18.72 10.94 -2.22
C GLN A 92 -19.88 10.51 -1.34
N ARG A 93 -19.61 10.36 -0.05
CA ARG A 93 -20.64 10.15 0.97
C ARG A 93 -21.34 11.47 1.26
N SER A 94 -22.66 11.40 1.38
CA SER A 94 -23.52 12.54 1.73
C SER A 94 -24.10 12.42 3.14
N LEU A 95 -24.05 11.23 3.73
CA LEU A 95 -24.54 11.00 5.09
C LEU A 95 -23.56 11.56 6.13
N ASP A 96 -24.07 12.37 7.05
CA ASP A 96 -23.35 12.80 8.24
C ASP A 96 -23.23 11.65 9.25
N THR A 97 -22.00 11.20 9.52
CA THR A 97 -21.72 10.15 10.51
C THR A 97 -22.24 10.49 11.90
N ALA A 98 -22.20 11.76 12.31
CA ALA A 98 -22.68 12.17 13.63
C ALA A 98 -24.21 12.06 13.77
N SER A 99 -24.94 12.02 12.65
CA SER A 99 -26.39 11.82 12.64
C SER A 99 -26.81 10.36 12.83
N VAL A 100 -25.87 9.40 12.71
CA VAL A 100 -26.16 7.98 12.88
C VAL A 100 -26.22 7.65 14.37
N ASP A 101 -27.38 7.17 14.83
CA ASP A 101 -27.53 6.63 16.17
C ASP A 101 -26.54 5.48 16.40
N LEU A 102 -25.69 5.61 17.42
CA LEU A 102 -24.67 4.61 17.75
C LEU A 102 -25.27 3.28 18.25
N ALA A 103 -26.53 3.30 18.70
CA ALA A 103 -27.28 2.12 19.08
C ALA A 103 -28.21 1.61 17.97
N ILE A 104 -28.09 2.12 16.73
CA ILE A 104 -28.97 1.74 15.63
C ILE A 104 -28.94 0.23 15.39
N GLN A 105 -30.13 -0.35 15.25
CA GLN A 105 -30.32 -1.75 14.86
C GLN A 105 -31.31 -1.84 13.69
N PRO A 106 -31.10 -2.76 12.74
CA PRO A 106 -32.06 -2.97 11.66
C PRO A 106 -33.36 -3.58 12.22
N LYS A 107 -34.51 -3.06 11.76
CA LYS A 107 -35.83 -3.66 12.01
C LYS A 107 -36.02 -4.97 11.24
N ALA A 108 -35.40 -5.09 10.08
CA ALA A 108 -35.44 -6.29 9.26
C ALA A 108 -34.13 -6.47 8.50
N VAL A 109 -33.71 -7.73 8.37
CA VAL A 109 -32.56 -8.15 7.55
C VAL A 109 -33.02 -9.23 6.59
N ARG A 110 -32.66 -9.07 5.33
CA ARG A 110 -32.92 -10.07 4.28
C ARG A 110 -31.69 -10.19 3.41
N VAL A 111 -31.38 -11.41 3.00
CA VAL A 111 -30.32 -11.68 2.03
C VAL A 111 -30.92 -12.46 0.87
N ASP A 112 -30.59 -12.09 -0.36
CA ASP A 112 -30.80 -12.93 -1.55
C ASP A 112 -29.47 -13.49 -2.06
N GLU A 113 -29.43 -14.02 -3.28
CA GLU A 113 -28.24 -14.67 -3.83
C GLU A 113 -27.00 -13.77 -3.90
N THR A 114 -27.20 -12.45 -4.05
CA THR A 114 -26.10 -11.51 -4.33
C THR A 114 -26.12 -10.27 -3.44
N THR A 115 -27.19 -10.03 -2.68
CA THR A 115 -27.43 -8.75 -2.02
C THR A 115 -27.95 -8.91 -0.59
N LEU A 116 -27.36 -8.16 0.34
CA LEU A 116 -27.86 -7.90 1.69
C LEU A 116 -28.78 -6.67 1.69
N PHE A 117 -29.92 -6.79 2.37
CA PHE A 117 -30.89 -5.73 2.59
C PHE A 117 -31.08 -5.51 4.09
N LEU A 118 -31.05 -4.24 4.50
CA LEU A 118 -31.24 -3.81 5.89
C LEU A 118 -32.32 -2.73 5.90
N THR A 119 -33.40 -2.94 6.65
CA THR A 119 -34.43 -1.92 6.88
C THR A 119 -34.20 -1.30 8.25
N TRP A 120 -33.98 0.01 8.30
CA TRP A 120 -33.65 0.75 9.51
C TRP A 120 -34.91 1.27 10.24
N PRO A 121 -34.78 1.75 11.49
CA PRO A 121 -35.92 2.24 12.27
C PRO A 121 -36.72 3.37 11.62
N ASP A 122 -36.05 4.23 10.85
CA ASP A 122 -36.60 5.34 10.06
C ASP A 122 -37.30 4.87 8.76
N GLY A 123 -37.31 3.57 8.48
CA GLY A 123 -37.84 2.99 7.25
C GLY A 123 -36.85 3.04 6.07
N HIS A 124 -35.66 3.61 6.24
CA HIS A 124 -34.62 3.60 5.21
C HIS A 124 -34.20 2.16 4.89
N VAL A 125 -33.94 1.88 3.62
CA VAL A 125 -33.46 0.56 3.18
C VAL A 125 -32.06 0.69 2.58
N THR A 126 -31.09 0.07 3.23
CA THR A 126 -29.73 -0.06 2.71
C THR A 126 -29.57 -1.38 1.96
N ARG A 127 -28.82 -1.34 0.85
CA ARG A 127 -28.54 -2.49 -0.02
C ARG A 127 -27.03 -2.60 -0.22
N TYR A 128 -26.50 -3.79 -0.06
CA TYR A 128 -25.08 -4.10 -0.28
C TYR A 128 -24.92 -5.35 -1.13
N GLY A 129 -24.09 -5.29 -2.17
CA GLY A 129 -23.64 -6.50 -2.85
C GLY A 129 -22.75 -7.34 -1.92
N LEU A 130 -22.96 -8.66 -1.89
CA LEU A 130 -22.20 -9.57 -1.02
C LEU A 130 -20.70 -9.54 -1.35
N GLU A 131 -20.33 -9.45 -2.63
CA GLU A 131 -18.92 -9.25 -3.03
C GLU A 131 -18.33 -7.93 -2.55
N TRP A 132 -19.14 -6.87 -2.55
CA TRP A 132 -18.72 -5.57 -2.02
C TRP A 132 -18.46 -5.67 -0.52
N LEU A 133 -19.32 -6.37 0.22
CA LEU A 133 -19.12 -6.64 1.65
C LEU A 133 -17.85 -7.43 1.89
N VAL A 134 -17.54 -8.46 1.09
CA VAL A 134 -16.26 -9.18 1.20
C VAL A 134 -15.10 -8.21 1.02
N LYS A 135 -15.07 -7.42 -0.07
CA LYS A 135 -13.99 -6.46 -0.37
C LYS A 135 -13.82 -5.34 0.66
N ASN A 136 -14.85 -5.05 1.45
CA ASN A 136 -14.86 -3.95 2.43
C ASN A 136 -14.99 -4.43 3.89
N SER A 137 -15.00 -5.74 4.12
CA SER A 137 -14.98 -6.32 5.47
C SER A 137 -13.57 -6.32 6.02
N TYR A 138 -13.45 -6.29 7.34
CA TYR A 138 -12.16 -6.49 8.01
C TYR A 138 -11.55 -7.83 7.61
N GLU A 139 -12.36 -8.89 7.53
CA GLU A 139 -11.92 -10.23 7.17
C GLU A 139 -11.46 -10.39 5.71
N GLY A 140 -12.10 -9.69 4.78
CA GLY A 140 -11.71 -9.70 3.36
C GLY A 140 -10.56 -8.76 3.03
N GLN A 141 -10.32 -7.73 3.85
CA GLN A 141 -9.16 -6.83 3.71
C GLN A 141 -7.92 -7.28 4.48
N LYS A 142 -7.90 -8.52 5.01
CA LYS A 142 -6.97 -8.98 6.05
C LYS A 142 -5.46 -8.74 5.82
N GLN A 143 -4.95 -8.35 4.65
CA GLN A 143 -3.49 -8.26 4.44
C GLN A 143 -2.92 -7.20 3.49
N GLN A 144 -3.67 -6.25 2.91
CA GLN A 144 -3.03 -5.26 2.02
C GLN A 144 -3.57 -3.83 2.21
N VAL A 145 -3.30 -3.23 3.37
CA VAL A 145 -3.33 -1.76 3.47
C VAL A 145 -2.19 -1.17 2.65
N MET A 146 -1.07 -1.89 2.57
CA MET A 146 0.15 -1.45 1.91
C MET A 146 0.32 -2.09 0.54
N HIS A 147 0.81 -1.29 -0.40
CA HIS A 147 1.18 -1.77 -1.71
C HIS A 147 2.33 -2.78 -1.60
N PRO A 148 2.31 -3.87 -2.39
CA PRO A 148 3.43 -4.79 -2.47
C PRO A 148 4.73 -4.05 -2.81
N ARG A 149 5.81 -4.39 -2.11
CA ARG A 149 7.16 -3.88 -2.35
C ARG A 149 8.20 -4.98 -2.13
N ILE A 150 9.32 -4.86 -2.81
CA ILE A 150 10.47 -5.76 -2.69
C ILE A 150 11.58 -4.95 -2.03
N LEU A 151 11.98 -5.37 -0.83
CA LEU A 151 13.16 -4.79 -0.19
C LEU A 151 14.42 -5.35 -0.84
N TRP A 152 15.35 -4.49 -1.22
CA TRP A 152 16.51 -4.91 -2.02
C TRP A 152 17.84 -4.36 -1.52
N ASN A 153 18.88 -5.16 -1.73
CA ASN A 153 20.26 -4.69 -1.75
C ASN A 153 20.79 -4.79 -3.19
N ALA A 154 22.07 -4.44 -3.39
CA ALA A 154 22.66 -4.43 -4.72
C ALA A 154 22.67 -5.82 -5.41
N GLU A 155 22.75 -6.91 -4.64
CA GLU A 155 22.69 -8.27 -5.19
C GLU A 155 21.27 -8.62 -5.64
N ILE A 156 20.28 -8.40 -4.78
CA ILE A 156 18.85 -8.67 -5.05
C ILE A 156 18.39 -7.87 -6.28
N TYR A 157 18.69 -6.57 -6.33
CA TYR A 157 18.27 -5.73 -7.46
C TYR A 157 18.93 -6.14 -8.78
N ARG A 158 20.22 -6.53 -8.75
CA ARG A 158 20.92 -7.05 -9.93
C ARG A 158 20.34 -8.36 -10.43
N GLN A 159 19.96 -9.27 -9.53
CA GLN A 159 19.33 -10.55 -9.88
C GLN A 159 17.92 -10.38 -10.43
N ALA A 160 17.20 -9.35 -9.99
CA ALA A 160 15.85 -9.05 -10.49
C ALA A 160 15.82 -8.63 -11.96
N GLN A 161 16.95 -8.13 -12.51
CA GLN A 161 17.08 -7.68 -13.90
C GLN A 161 15.92 -6.76 -14.34
N VAL A 162 15.54 -5.81 -13.48
CA VAL A 162 14.43 -4.89 -13.73
C VAL A 162 14.74 -4.06 -14.99
N PRO A 163 13.91 -4.15 -16.05
CA PRO A 163 14.18 -3.45 -17.30
C PRO A 163 13.88 -1.94 -17.18
N SER A 164 14.62 -1.15 -17.94
CA SER A 164 14.24 0.22 -18.29
C SER A 164 13.08 0.19 -19.29
N VAL A 165 12.23 1.22 -19.25
CA VAL A 165 11.18 1.42 -20.25
C VAL A 165 11.67 2.42 -21.30
N ASP A 166 11.40 2.16 -22.57
CA ASP A 166 11.69 3.12 -23.64
C ASP A 166 10.78 4.36 -23.54
N CYS A 167 11.33 5.56 -23.75
CA CYS A 167 10.61 6.83 -23.67
C CYS A 167 9.32 6.86 -24.50
N ARG A 168 9.38 6.35 -25.74
CA ARG A 168 8.22 6.35 -26.63
C ARG A 168 7.13 5.42 -26.09
N SER A 169 7.50 4.22 -25.69
CA SER A 169 6.58 3.26 -25.07
C SER A 169 5.91 3.85 -23.82
N PHE A 170 6.71 4.48 -22.95
CA PHE A 170 6.24 5.13 -21.73
C PHE A 170 5.23 6.25 -21.98
N LEU A 171 5.48 7.12 -22.97
CA LEU A 171 4.62 8.25 -23.29
C LEU A 171 3.36 7.83 -24.07
N GLU A 172 3.49 6.94 -25.05
CA GLU A 172 2.46 6.68 -26.05
C GLU A 172 1.55 5.49 -25.71
N THR A 173 1.90 4.65 -24.72
CA THR A 173 1.11 3.44 -24.38
C THR A 173 0.76 3.37 -22.90
N ASP A 174 -0.36 2.70 -22.58
CA ASP A 174 -0.71 2.40 -21.19
C ASP A 174 0.08 1.20 -20.67
N GLU A 175 0.51 0.29 -21.55
CA GLU A 175 1.38 -0.83 -21.20
C GLU A 175 2.76 -0.35 -20.73
N GLY A 176 3.39 0.57 -21.45
CA GLY A 176 4.69 1.15 -21.08
C GLY A 176 4.62 1.95 -19.77
N LEU A 177 3.58 2.78 -19.59
CA LEU A 177 3.36 3.47 -18.31
C LEU A 177 3.12 2.48 -17.18
N LYS A 178 2.29 1.45 -17.40
CA LYS A 178 1.99 0.43 -16.39
C LYS A 178 3.25 -0.34 -15.99
N GLU A 179 4.09 -0.74 -16.94
CA GLU A 179 5.36 -1.41 -16.66
C GLU A 179 6.27 -0.53 -15.79
N PHE A 180 6.43 0.75 -16.15
CA PHE A 180 7.19 1.70 -15.34
C PHE A 180 6.62 1.84 -13.93
N LEU A 181 5.31 2.07 -13.79
CA LEU A 181 4.66 2.26 -12.50
C LEU A 181 4.73 1.00 -11.63
N GLN A 182 4.61 -0.19 -12.23
CA GLN A 182 4.77 -1.45 -11.50
C GLN A 182 6.19 -1.61 -10.96
N ASN A 183 7.21 -1.35 -11.78
CA ASN A 183 8.61 -1.40 -11.35
C ASN A 183 8.88 -0.35 -10.27
N PHE A 184 8.40 0.87 -10.44
CA PHE A 184 8.55 1.96 -9.49
C PHE A 184 7.87 1.65 -8.15
N LEU A 185 6.64 1.17 -8.15
CA LEU A 185 5.91 0.82 -6.92
C LEU A 185 6.53 -0.39 -6.20
N LEU A 186 7.05 -1.37 -6.94
CA LEU A 186 7.67 -2.56 -6.35
C LEU A 186 9.05 -2.28 -5.75
N TYR A 187 9.90 -1.53 -6.44
CA TYR A 187 11.31 -1.34 -6.05
C TYR A 187 11.64 0.07 -5.52
N GLY A 188 10.71 1.02 -5.61
CA GLY A 188 10.95 2.42 -5.25
C GLY A 188 11.79 3.21 -6.27
N ILE A 189 12.30 2.54 -7.32
CA ILE A 189 13.07 3.13 -8.42
C ILE A 189 12.69 2.46 -9.75
N ALA A 190 12.70 3.24 -10.83
CA ALA A 190 12.51 2.77 -12.20
C ALA A 190 13.19 3.75 -13.17
N PHE A 191 13.51 3.28 -14.37
CA PHE A 191 14.25 4.05 -15.36
C PHE A 191 13.48 4.15 -16.67
N VAL A 192 13.53 5.33 -17.28
CA VAL A 192 13.13 5.54 -18.67
C VAL A 192 14.36 5.89 -19.48
N GLU A 193 14.56 5.20 -20.60
CA GLU A 193 15.70 5.40 -21.50
C GLU A 193 15.26 6.06 -22.81
N ASN A 194 16.24 6.54 -23.59
CA ASN A 194 16.03 7.23 -24.86
C ASN A 194 15.20 8.53 -24.74
N VAL A 195 15.31 9.22 -23.61
CA VAL A 195 14.72 10.55 -23.42
C VAL A 195 15.64 11.59 -24.05
N THR A 196 15.07 12.53 -24.82
CA THR A 196 15.82 13.67 -25.36
C THR A 196 16.30 14.55 -24.18
N PRO A 197 17.59 14.89 -24.06
CA PRO A 197 18.18 15.54 -22.89
C PRO A 197 17.82 17.04 -22.76
N THR A 198 16.52 17.34 -22.63
CA THR A 198 15.99 18.68 -22.38
C THR A 198 15.16 18.73 -21.10
N LYS A 199 14.98 19.95 -20.58
CA LYS A 199 14.12 20.19 -19.42
C LYS A 199 12.66 19.92 -19.77
N GLU A 200 12.25 20.32 -20.97
CA GLU A 200 10.90 20.22 -21.51
C GLU A 200 10.49 18.75 -21.67
N ASP A 201 11.35 17.91 -22.21
CA ASP A 201 11.10 16.46 -22.31
C ASP A 201 10.99 15.81 -20.93
N THR A 202 11.83 16.23 -19.97
CA THR A 202 11.74 15.76 -18.58
C THR A 202 10.39 16.10 -17.94
N GLU A 203 9.90 17.31 -18.18
CA GLU A 203 8.60 17.79 -17.67
C GLU A 203 7.45 16.96 -18.26
N ILE A 204 7.44 16.72 -19.57
CA ILE A 204 6.45 15.88 -20.25
C ILE A 204 6.39 14.47 -19.64
N LEU A 205 7.55 13.87 -19.37
CA LEU A 205 7.64 12.56 -18.73
C LEU A 205 7.12 12.55 -17.29
N ALA A 206 7.49 13.55 -16.49
CA ALA A 206 7.00 13.66 -15.12
C ALA A 206 5.48 13.82 -15.07
N GLU A 207 4.92 14.64 -15.97
CA GLU A 207 3.47 14.89 -16.09
C GLU A 207 2.67 13.65 -16.54
N ARG A 208 3.30 12.72 -17.27
CA ARG A 208 2.69 11.43 -17.62
C ARG A 208 2.42 10.56 -16.39
N VAL A 209 3.21 10.71 -15.32
CA VAL A 209 3.05 9.97 -14.06
C VAL A 209 2.11 10.72 -13.11
N SER A 210 2.37 12.01 -12.87
CA SER A 210 1.57 12.81 -11.94
C SER A 210 1.81 14.31 -12.10
N LEU A 211 1.11 15.09 -11.29
CA LEU A 211 1.35 16.53 -11.17
C LEU A 211 2.72 16.83 -10.55
N ILE A 212 3.41 17.82 -11.12
CA ILE A 212 4.68 18.33 -10.59
C ILE A 212 4.39 19.29 -9.42
N ARG A 213 5.01 19.00 -8.27
CA ARG A 213 4.96 19.85 -7.08
C ARG A 213 5.98 20.98 -7.22
N GLU A 214 5.50 22.20 -7.34
CA GLU A 214 6.36 23.38 -7.26
C GLU A 214 6.90 23.57 -5.84
N THR A 215 8.19 23.87 -5.73
CA THR A 215 8.90 24.07 -4.46
C THR A 215 9.68 25.38 -4.46
N ILE A 216 10.48 25.64 -3.43
CA ILE A 216 11.43 26.78 -3.43
C ILE A 216 12.52 26.69 -4.49
N TYR A 217 12.71 25.52 -5.11
CA TYR A 217 13.58 25.36 -6.27
C TYR A 217 12.86 25.65 -7.60
N GLY A 218 11.58 26.03 -7.55
CA GLY A 218 10.70 26.21 -8.68
C GLY A 218 9.95 24.93 -9.07
N ARG A 219 9.21 25.00 -10.18
CA ARG A 219 8.46 23.87 -10.75
C ARG A 219 9.39 22.79 -11.31
N MET A 220 10.33 23.22 -12.14
CA MET A 220 11.35 22.38 -12.77
C MET A 220 12.69 23.11 -12.70
N TRP A 221 13.73 22.42 -12.25
CA TRP A 221 15.08 22.96 -12.11
C TRP A 221 16.08 22.09 -12.86
N TYR A 222 17.15 22.72 -13.33
CA TYR A 222 18.40 22.04 -13.65
C TYR A 222 19.46 22.57 -12.70
N PHE A 223 20.43 21.74 -12.38
CA PHE A 223 21.55 22.14 -11.54
C PHE A 223 22.84 21.65 -12.17
N THR A 224 23.88 22.43 -11.91
CA THR A 224 25.27 22.10 -12.23
C THR A 224 26.12 22.55 -11.05
N SER A 225 27.39 22.16 -11.02
CA SER A 225 28.29 22.51 -9.93
C SER A 225 28.78 23.97 -10.05
N ASP A 226 27.86 24.93 -9.96
CA ASP A 226 28.09 26.37 -10.15
C ASP A 226 27.87 27.22 -8.89
N PHE A 227 27.50 26.61 -7.76
CA PHE A 227 27.16 27.31 -6.51
C PHE A 227 26.02 28.35 -6.66
N SER A 228 25.12 28.18 -7.63
CA SER A 228 23.99 29.11 -7.84
C SER A 228 22.95 29.08 -6.70
N ARG A 229 22.93 28.01 -5.89
CA ARG A 229 22.11 27.87 -4.68
C ARG A 229 22.97 27.61 -3.45
N GLY A 230 22.42 27.92 -2.28
CA GLY A 230 22.98 27.56 -0.98
C GLY A 230 22.79 26.08 -0.63
N ASP A 231 23.01 25.18 -1.58
CA ASP A 231 22.78 23.74 -1.46
C ASP A 231 24.02 22.96 -1.97
N THR A 232 24.38 21.89 -1.25
CA THR A 232 25.56 21.06 -1.57
C THR A 232 25.42 20.38 -2.94
N ALA A 233 24.19 20.17 -3.43
CA ALA A 233 23.92 19.66 -4.78
C ALA A 233 24.48 20.54 -5.90
N TYR A 234 24.73 21.82 -5.64
CA TYR A 234 25.30 22.77 -6.60
C TYR A 234 26.83 22.86 -6.50
N THR A 235 27.47 21.87 -5.88
CA THR A 235 28.91 21.78 -5.70
C THR A 235 29.50 20.54 -6.38
N LYS A 236 30.82 20.36 -6.29
CA LYS A 236 31.50 19.12 -6.74
C LYS A 236 31.74 18.13 -5.60
N LEU A 237 31.22 18.41 -4.40
CA LEU A 237 31.35 17.53 -3.26
C LEU A 237 30.50 16.28 -3.48
N ALA A 238 31.00 15.14 -2.98
CA ALA A 238 30.23 13.90 -3.01
C ALA A 238 29.02 14.02 -2.08
N LEU A 239 27.83 13.71 -2.60
CA LEU A 239 26.64 13.52 -1.79
C LEU A 239 26.55 12.04 -1.41
N ASP A 240 26.58 11.74 -0.11
CA ASP A 240 26.30 10.39 0.38
C ASP A 240 24.78 10.13 0.35
N ARG A 241 24.35 8.94 0.72
CA ARG A 241 22.95 8.52 0.80
C ARG A 241 22.12 9.51 1.62
N HIS A 242 21.09 10.06 1.01
CA HIS A 242 20.15 11.00 1.65
C HIS A 242 18.76 10.87 1.05
N THR A 243 17.78 11.48 1.73
CA THR A 243 16.49 11.79 1.13
C THR A 243 16.37 13.31 1.02
N ASP A 244 15.75 13.78 -0.06
CA ASP A 244 15.64 15.21 -0.33
C ASP A 244 14.50 15.85 0.46
N THR A 245 14.59 17.16 0.67
CA THR A 245 13.49 18.00 1.18
C THR A 245 12.95 17.60 2.56
N THR A 246 13.79 17.01 3.40
CA THR A 246 13.40 16.50 4.72
C THR A 246 12.99 17.61 5.69
N TYR A 247 13.43 18.84 5.40
CA TYR A 247 13.04 20.10 6.01
C TYR A 247 11.65 20.61 5.60
N PHE A 248 10.96 19.97 4.66
CA PHE A 248 9.53 20.21 4.41
C PHE A 248 8.67 19.42 5.41
N GLN A 249 7.53 20.00 5.79
CA GLN A 249 6.55 19.29 6.62
C GLN A 249 6.11 17.98 5.94
N GLU A 250 5.92 18.03 4.62
CA GLU A 250 5.75 16.87 3.76
C GLU A 250 6.87 16.86 2.71
N PRO A 251 7.89 15.99 2.85
CA PRO A 251 8.94 15.81 1.87
C PRO A 251 8.38 15.35 0.52
N CYS A 252 9.11 15.61 -0.56
CA CYS A 252 8.74 15.15 -1.89
C CYS A 252 8.70 13.62 -1.94
N GLY A 253 7.57 13.04 -2.35
CA GLY A 253 7.39 11.58 -2.42
C GLY A 253 8.01 10.91 -3.63
N ILE A 254 8.22 11.66 -4.73
CA ILE A 254 8.87 11.18 -5.95
C ILE A 254 9.88 12.24 -6.37
N GLN A 255 11.07 11.80 -6.76
CA GLN A 255 12.11 12.64 -7.33
C GLN A 255 12.52 12.09 -8.70
N VAL A 256 12.61 12.99 -9.69
CA VAL A 256 12.96 12.66 -11.07
C VAL A 256 14.28 13.33 -11.41
N PHE A 257 15.28 12.54 -11.80
CA PHE A 257 16.55 13.03 -12.31
C PHE A 257 16.75 12.62 -13.76
N HIS A 258 17.18 13.57 -14.59
CA HIS A 258 17.50 13.34 -15.99
C HIS A 258 18.86 13.97 -16.31
N CYS A 259 19.81 13.14 -16.73
CA CYS A 259 21.14 13.59 -17.09
C CYS A 259 21.11 14.29 -18.46
N LEU A 260 21.12 15.62 -18.47
CA LEU A 260 21.14 16.40 -19.71
C LEU A 260 22.52 16.46 -20.36
N LYS A 261 23.58 16.47 -19.53
CA LYS A 261 24.98 16.55 -19.97
C LYS A 261 25.93 16.03 -18.89
N HIS A 262 26.94 15.26 -19.28
CA HIS A 262 28.05 14.86 -18.41
C HIS A 262 29.38 15.04 -19.14
N GLU A 263 30.26 15.85 -18.56
CA GLU A 263 31.63 16.07 -19.03
C GLU A 263 32.59 15.91 -17.84
N GLY A 264 33.30 14.78 -17.77
CA GLY A 264 34.32 14.56 -16.74
C GLY A 264 34.43 13.12 -16.25
N THR A 265 35.00 12.96 -15.06
CA THR A 265 35.11 11.67 -14.35
C THR A 265 34.36 11.73 -13.03
N GLY A 266 33.84 10.60 -12.55
CA GLY A 266 32.97 10.56 -11.37
C GLY A 266 31.53 10.97 -11.68
N GLY A 267 30.79 11.44 -10.67
CA GLY A 267 29.38 11.83 -10.80
C GLY A 267 28.43 10.65 -11.01
N ARG A 268 28.80 9.46 -10.52
CA ARG A 268 27.96 8.26 -10.63
C ARG A 268 26.80 8.33 -9.64
N THR A 269 25.59 8.01 -10.11
CA THR A 269 24.42 7.86 -9.24
C THR A 269 24.63 6.70 -8.26
N LEU A 270 24.34 6.95 -6.99
CA LEU A 270 24.31 5.97 -5.91
C LEU A 270 22.87 5.84 -5.43
N LEU A 271 22.28 4.65 -5.56
CA LEU A 271 20.94 4.35 -5.06
C LEU A 271 21.01 3.26 -3.99
N VAL A 272 20.19 3.41 -2.96
CA VAL A 272 19.96 2.39 -1.94
C VAL A 272 18.50 2.31 -1.57
N ASP A 273 18.07 1.11 -1.23
CA ASP A 273 16.83 0.90 -0.52
C ASP A 273 17.01 1.20 0.97
N GLY A 274 16.51 2.36 1.39
CA GLY A 274 16.51 2.74 2.81
C GLY A 274 15.62 1.84 3.66
N PHE A 275 14.59 1.22 3.09
CA PHE A 275 13.66 0.36 3.82
C PHE A 275 14.30 -1.00 4.08
N TYR A 276 15.05 -1.53 3.11
CA TYR A 276 15.93 -2.68 3.35
C TYR A 276 16.94 -2.39 4.47
N ALA A 277 17.59 -1.23 4.44
CA ALA A 277 18.55 -0.84 5.48
C ALA A 277 17.88 -0.73 6.87
N ALA A 278 16.72 -0.10 6.95
CA ALA A 278 15.94 0.01 8.18
C ALA A 278 15.48 -1.37 8.70
N GLU A 279 15.13 -2.30 7.81
CA GLU A 279 14.82 -3.69 8.19
C GLU A 279 16.05 -4.39 8.79
N GLN A 280 17.25 -4.17 8.24
CA GLN A 280 18.47 -4.70 8.84
C GLN A 280 18.71 -4.12 10.24
N VAL A 281 18.48 -2.82 10.45
CA VAL A 281 18.57 -2.20 11.79
C VAL A 281 17.55 -2.82 12.74
N LEU A 282 16.30 -3.00 12.32
CA LEU A 282 15.26 -3.63 13.13
C LEU A 282 15.65 -5.04 13.58
N ARG A 283 16.24 -5.84 12.69
CA ARG A 283 16.66 -7.22 12.97
C ARG A 283 17.88 -7.30 13.88
N GLN A 284 18.84 -6.37 13.73
CA GLN A 284 20.13 -6.43 14.42
C GLN A 284 20.15 -5.63 15.73
N ALA A 285 19.41 -4.52 15.79
CA ALA A 285 19.41 -3.57 16.89
C ALA A 285 18.00 -2.93 17.04
N PRO A 286 16.99 -3.68 17.53
CA PRO A 286 15.62 -3.20 17.63
C PRO A 286 15.47 -1.93 18.48
N ASP A 287 16.25 -1.79 19.56
CA ASP A 287 16.26 -0.60 20.40
C ASP A 287 16.72 0.66 19.63
N GLN A 288 17.64 0.50 18.67
CA GLN A 288 18.09 1.59 17.80
C GLN A 288 17.03 1.93 16.75
N PHE A 289 16.33 0.92 16.22
CA PHE A 289 15.18 1.17 15.34
C PHE A 289 14.08 1.95 16.07
N GLU A 290 13.78 1.57 17.32
CA GLU A 290 12.83 2.29 18.17
C GLU A 290 13.26 3.73 18.43
N LEU A 291 14.53 3.96 18.76
CA LEU A 291 15.09 5.30 18.91
C LEU A 291 14.90 6.14 17.63
N LEU A 292 15.31 5.59 16.49
CA LEU A 292 15.25 6.26 15.18
C LEU A 292 13.82 6.52 14.71
N SER A 293 12.84 5.76 15.22
CA SER A 293 11.42 5.92 14.87
C SER A 293 10.61 6.78 15.83
N LYS A 294 11.12 7.06 17.03
CA LYS A 294 10.40 7.82 18.06
C LYS A 294 11.01 9.18 18.37
N VAL A 295 12.34 9.33 18.23
CA VAL A 295 13.00 10.59 18.60
C VAL A 295 12.86 11.59 17.46
N PRO A 296 12.16 12.72 17.68
CA PRO A 296 12.05 13.75 16.66
C PRO A 296 13.37 14.49 16.50
N LEU A 297 13.79 14.69 15.26
CA LEU A 297 14.91 15.54 14.88
C LEU A 297 14.41 16.78 14.14
N LYS A 298 15.19 17.85 14.24
CA LYS A 298 14.99 19.07 13.45
C LYS A 298 15.78 18.93 12.14
N HIS A 299 15.08 18.99 11.02
CA HIS A 299 15.64 19.05 9.67
C HIS A 299 15.53 20.49 9.18
N GLU A 300 16.65 21.16 8.93
CA GLU A 300 16.69 22.59 8.67
C GLU A 300 17.41 22.90 7.36
N TYR A 301 16.80 23.76 6.56
CA TYR A 301 17.41 24.35 5.38
C TYR A 301 17.40 25.87 5.52
N VAL A 302 18.57 26.48 5.38
CA VAL A 302 18.76 27.93 5.40
C VAL A 302 19.55 28.31 4.16
N GLU A 303 18.97 29.14 3.33
CA GLU A 303 19.61 29.68 2.14
C GLU A 303 19.60 31.20 2.18
N ASN A 304 20.79 31.79 2.03
CA ASN A 304 21.00 33.23 1.93
C ASN A 304 21.98 33.55 0.79
N VAL A 305 21.88 32.82 -0.32
CA VAL A 305 22.80 32.93 -1.48
C VAL A 305 22.09 33.62 -2.64
N GLY A 306 22.73 34.66 -3.18
CA GLY A 306 22.18 35.47 -4.27
C GLY A 306 20.90 36.21 -3.82
N GLY A 307 19.85 36.13 -4.62
CA GLY A 307 18.53 36.71 -4.31
C GLY A 307 17.58 35.74 -3.58
N CYS A 308 18.06 34.61 -3.07
CA CYS A 308 17.22 33.62 -2.42
C CYS A 308 17.40 33.62 -0.90
N HIS A 309 16.26 33.68 -0.21
CA HIS A 309 16.15 33.78 1.23
C HIS A 309 15.11 32.77 1.71
N ASN A 310 15.57 31.53 1.90
CA ASN A 310 14.72 30.44 2.33
C ASN A 310 15.12 30.00 3.74
N HIS A 311 14.13 29.79 4.61
CA HIS A 311 14.34 29.16 5.90
C HIS A 311 13.20 28.17 6.16
N MET A 312 13.53 26.89 6.17
CA MET A 312 12.57 25.81 6.36
C MET A 312 12.99 24.88 7.47
N ILE A 313 12.01 24.43 8.23
CA ILE A 313 12.20 23.52 9.35
C ILE A 313 11.13 22.44 9.28
N GLY A 314 11.58 21.19 9.13
CA GLY A 314 10.80 19.99 9.32
C GLY A 314 11.15 19.37 10.67
N VAL A 315 10.17 18.75 11.33
CA VAL A 315 10.41 18.01 12.58
C VAL A 315 9.80 16.62 12.44
N GLY A 316 10.60 15.60 12.69
CA GLY A 316 10.16 14.21 12.64
C GLY A 316 11.28 13.25 12.96
N PRO A 317 10.96 11.97 13.25
CA PRO A 317 11.96 10.93 13.37
C PRO A 317 12.59 10.62 12.01
N VAL A 318 13.76 9.99 12.02
CA VAL A 318 14.43 9.47 10.82
C VAL A 318 13.57 8.39 10.17
N LEU A 319 13.00 7.48 10.97
CA LEU A 319 12.17 6.37 10.50
C LEU A 319 10.70 6.61 10.85
N ASN A 320 9.86 6.93 9.87
CA ASN A 320 8.44 7.18 10.12
C ASN A 320 7.65 5.89 9.90
N VAL A 321 7.01 5.39 10.95
CA VAL A 321 6.27 4.11 10.96
C VAL A 321 4.80 4.31 11.26
N TYR A 322 3.93 3.45 10.72
CA TYR A 322 2.51 3.52 11.01
C TYR A 322 2.21 3.09 12.45
N PRO A 323 1.35 3.81 13.18
CA PRO A 323 1.10 3.54 14.59
C PRO A 323 0.35 2.21 14.86
N TRP A 324 -0.27 1.61 13.84
CA TRP A 324 -1.05 0.38 14.01
C TRP A 324 -0.28 -0.91 13.70
N ASN A 325 0.85 -0.84 12.98
CA ASN A 325 1.62 -2.05 12.61
C ASN A 325 3.15 -1.85 12.59
N ASN A 326 3.67 -0.67 12.96
CA ASN A 326 5.09 -0.31 12.93
C ASN A 326 5.76 -0.47 11.54
N GLU A 327 4.97 -0.56 10.47
CA GLU A 327 5.51 -0.64 9.12
C GLU A 327 6.05 0.72 8.70
N LEU A 328 7.27 0.73 8.17
CA LEU A 328 7.93 1.93 7.68
C LEU A 328 7.19 2.49 6.45
N TYR A 329 6.98 3.80 6.43
CA TYR A 329 6.34 4.49 5.30
C TYR A 329 7.12 5.70 4.78
N LEU A 330 8.07 6.24 5.54
CA LEU A 330 8.91 7.36 5.11
C LEU A 330 10.24 7.36 5.88
N ILE A 331 11.32 7.69 5.18
CA ILE A 331 12.63 8.00 5.79
C ILE A 331 12.87 9.50 5.61
N ARG A 332 13.34 10.18 6.66
CA ARG A 332 13.70 11.59 6.67
C ARG A 332 15.18 11.79 6.97
#